data_AF-A0A1W1CAD5-F1
#
_entry.id   AF-A0A1W1CAD5-F1
#
_cell.length_a   1.000
_cell.length_b   1.000
_cell.length_c   1.000
_cell.angle_alpha   90.00
_cell.angle_beta   90.00
_cell.angle_gamma   90.00
#
_symmetry.space_group_name_H-M   'P 1'
#
loop_
_entity.id
_entity.type
_entity.pdbx_description
1 polymer ?
#
loop_
_entity_poly.entity_id
_entity_poly.type
_entity_poly.pdbx_seq_one_letter_code
_entity_poly.pdbx_strand_id
1 'polypeptide(L)'
;MFDIIHIIHLYTAFIYGGFLIVDNLFMSKMGETLSAEEATKAREAIMMHVRKVVPWSLLIAVGTGIYMFINIFGEIGADGMSSFQILLSIKAFFGLWLGFRGFNQKFFGINPWVFKSHLFPFILVLIIIFLSQAMFISF
;
A
#
# COMPACT_ATOMS: atom_id res chain seq x y z
N MET A 1 -16.34 15.80 -7.16
CA MET A 1 -15.24 15.83 -6.17
C MET A 1 -14.81 14.44 -5.77
N PHE A 2 -15.76 13.53 -5.49
CA PHE A 2 -15.47 12.12 -5.20
C PHE A 2 -14.61 11.42 -6.28
N ASP A 3 -14.96 11.56 -7.57
CA ASP A 3 -14.23 10.91 -8.66
C ASP A 3 -12.77 11.36 -8.77
N ILE A 4 -12.50 12.65 -8.52
CA ILE A 4 -11.15 13.20 -8.50
C ILE A 4 -10.35 12.57 -7.36
N ILE A 5 -10.95 12.43 -6.18
CA ILE A 5 -10.30 11.79 -5.02
C ILE A 5 -10.05 10.31 -5.30
N HIS A 6 -10.97 9.63 -5.97
CA HIS A 6 -10.78 8.23 -6.37
C HIS A 6 -9.64 8.08 -7.37
N ILE A 7 -9.51 8.97 -8.35
CA ILE A 7 -8.38 8.98 -9.30
C ILE A 7 -7.05 9.20 -8.55
N ILE A 8 -7.00 10.16 -7.63
CA ILE A 8 -5.81 10.41 -6.80
C ILE A 8 -5.47 9.18 -5.96
N HIS A 9 -6.47 8.55 -5.35
CA HIS A 9 -6.28 7.33 -4.56
C HIS A 9 -5.66 6.21 -5.40
N LEU A 10 -6.22 5.93 -6.58
CA LEU A 10 -5.69 4.92 -7.48
C LEU A 10 -4.27 5.25 -7.92
N TYR A 11 -4.03 6.47 -8.38
CA TYR A 11 -2.70 6.90 -8.83
C TYR A 11 -1.63 6.72 -7.74
N THR A 12 -1.94 7.13 -6.52
CA THR A 12 -1.01 7.03 -5.39
C THR A 12 -0.83 5.59 -4.88
N ALA A 13 -1.88 4.78 -4.93
CA ALA A 13 -1.80 3.34 -4.67
C ALA A 13 -0.93 2.63 -5.74
N PHE A 14 -1.04 3.01 -7.02
CA PHE A 14 -0.20 2.49 -8.10
C PHE A 14 1.27 2.82 -7.91
N ILE A 15 1.62 4.04 -7.50
CA ILE A 15 3.02 4.40 -7.20
C ILE A 15 3.57 3.51 -6.08
N TYR A 16 2.81 3.36 -4.98
CA TYR A 16 3.24 2.56 -3.84
C TYR A 16 3.37 1.07 -4.19
N GLY A 17 2.32 0.49 -4.78
CA GLY A 17 2.29 -0.91 -5.19
C GLY A 17 3.31 -1.22 -6.29
N GLY A 18 3.48 -0.31 -7.25
CA GLY A 18 4.47 -0.41 -8.32
C GLY A 18 5.90 -0.48 -7.79
N PHE A 19 6.25 0.35 -6.81
CA PHE A 19 7.54 0.24 -6.14
C PHE A 19 7.71 -1.12 -5.45
N LEU A 20 6.69 -1.60 -4.73
CA LEU A 20 6.77 -2.89 -4.04
C LEU A 20 6.95 -4.07 -5.01
N ILE A 21 6.31 -4.01 -6.18
CA ILE A 21 6.50 -4.98 -7.27
C ILE A 21 7.96 -4.94 -7.75
N VAL A 22 8.46 -3.75 -8.10
CA VAL A 22 9.83 -3.59 -8.60
C VAL A 22 10.85 -4.07 -7.58
N ASP A 23 10.68 -3.73 -6.31
CA ASP A 23 11.61 -4.11 -5.27
C ASP A 23 11.61 -5.62 -5.02
N ASN A 24 10.44 -6.24 -4.89
CA ASN A 24 10.35 -7.67 -4.55
C ASN A 24 10.67 -8.60 -5.72
N LEU A 25 10.32 -8.23 -6.96
CA LEU A 25 10.51 -9.11 -8.12
C LEU A 25 11.85 -8.90 -8.84
N PHE A 26 12.41 -7.69 -8.78
CA PHE A 26 13.59 -7.32 -9.55
C PHE A 26 14.75 -6.86 -8.66
N MET A 27 14.57 -5.83 -7.82
CA MET A 27 15.69 -5.27 -7.06
C MET A 27 16.23 -6.22 -5.99
N SER A 28 15.39 -7.10 -5.44
CA SER A 28 15.77 -8.17 -4.51
C SER A 28 16.74 -9.18 -5.12
N LYS A 29 16.72 -9.34 -6.45
CA LYS A 29 17.53 -10.31 -7.22
C LYS A 29 18.82 -9.73 -7.78
N MET A 30 19.08 -8.43 -7.62
CA MET A 30 20.27 -7.77 -8.19
C MET A 30 21.59 -8.45 -7.76
N GLY A 31 21.65 -9.01 -6.55
CA GLY A 31 22.82 -9.73 -6.05
C GLY A 31 23.08 -11.09 -6.71
N GLU A 32 22.17 -11.60 -7.54
CA GLU A 32 22.37 -12.83 -8.31
C GLU A 32 23.30 -12.62 -9.51
N THR A 33 23.38 -11.39 -10.03
CA THR A 33 24.14 -11.06 -11.25
C THR A 33 25.19 -9.97 -11.06
N LEU A 34 25.16 -9.23 -9.94
CA LEU A 34 26.09 -8.15 -9.63
C LEU A 34 26.95 -8.51 -8.42
N SER A 35 28.16 -7.95 -8.34
CA SER A 35 28.93 -7.98 -7.09
C SER A 35 28.20 -7.24 -5.97
N ALA A 36 28.57 -7.50 -4.72
CA ALA A 36 27.92 -6.86 -3.56
C ALA A 36 28.03 -5.32 -3.59
N GLU A 37 29.15 -4.79 -4.07
CA GLU A 37 29.37 -3.35 -4.22
C GLU A 37 28.47 -2.76 -5.31
N GLU A 38 28.43 -3.38 -6.49
CA GLU A 38 27.59 -2.95 -7.61
C GLU A 38 26.10 -3.01 -7.26
N ALA A 39 25.65 -4.11 -6.63
CA ALA A 39 24.27 -4.28 -6.19
C ALA A 39 23.87 -3.19 -5.19
N THR A 40 24.75 -2.85 -4.25
CA THR A 40 24.50 -1.77 -3.27
C THR A 40 24.40 -0.41 -3.95
N LYS A 41 25.34 -0.10 -4.85
CA LYS A 41 25.37 1.18 -5.58
C LYS A 41 24.15 1.35 -6.49
N ALA A 42 23.77 0.30 -7.23
CA ALA A 42 22.59 0.28 -8.07
C ALA A 42 21.31 0.48 -7.25
N ARG A 43 21.18 -0.24 -6.12
CA ARG A 43 20.03 -0.13 -5.22
C ARG A 43 19.93 1.27 -4.64
N GLU A 44 21.02 1.87 -4.18
CA GLU A 44 21.00 3.21 -3.57
C GLU A 44 20.65 4.30 -4.59
N ALA A 45 21.14 4.19 -5.83
CA ALA A 45 20.79 5.10 -6.93
C ALA A 45 19.28 5.13 -7.21
N ILE A 46 18.57 4.01 -7.03
CA ILE A 46 17.11 3.96 -7.13
C ILE A 46 16.46 4.48 -5.85
N MET A 47 16.93 3.99 -4.69
CA MET A 47 16.32 4.27 -3.39
C MET A 47 16.32 5.75 -3.02
N MET A 48 17.33 6.53 -3.45
CA MET A 48 17.36 7.97 -3.22
C MET A 48 16.17 8.72 -3.84
N HIS A 49 15.63 8.23 -4.96
CA HIS A 49 14.44 8.79 -5.61
C HIS A 49 13.16 8.21 -4.99
N VAL A 50 13.13 6.90 -4.74
CA VAL A 50 12.00 6.21 -4.09
C VAL A 50 11.62 6.86 -2.76
N ARG A 51 12.60 7.16 -1.89
CA ARG A 51 12.37 7.74 -0.56
C ARG A 51 11.72 9.14 -0.61
N LYS A 52 11.77 9.83 -1.76
CA LYS A 52 11.13 11.13 -1.97
C LYS A 52 9.68 11.03 -2.44
N VAL A 53 9.25 9.89 -2.98
CA VAL A 53 7.93 9.76 -3.63
C VAL A 53 7.05 8.74 -2.91
N VAL A 54 7.57 7.54 -2.65
CA VAL A 54 6.78 6.40 -2.17
C VAL A 54 6.18 6.59 -0.78
N PRO A 55 6.88 7.17 0.22
CA PRO A 55 6.25 7.42 1.52
C PRO A 55 5.07 8.38 1.42
N TRP A 56 5.18 9.42 0.60
CA TRP A 56 4.11 10.39 0.41
C TRP A 56 2.94 9.81 -0.38
N SER A 57 3.21 8.98 -1.40
CA SER A 57 2.13 8.30 -2.12
C SER A 57 1.33 7.38 -1.20
N LEU A 58 1.99 6.65 -0.29
CA LEU A 58 1.29 5.83 0.69
C LEU A 58 0.41 6.65 1.63
N LEU A 59 0.92 7.77 2.17
CA LEU A 59 0.14 8.64 3.06
C LEU A 59 -1.08 9.25 2.36
N ILE A 60 -0.92 9.68 1.10
CA ILE A 60 -2.03 10.20 0.30
C ILE A 60 -3.04 9.09 -0.02
N ALA A 61 -2.59 7.88 -0.38
CA ALA A 61 -3.47 6.75 -0.63
C ALA A 61 -4.31 6.41 0.62
N VAL A 62 -3.68 6.44 1.82
CA VAL A 62 -4.38 6.22 3.09
C VAL A 62 -5.39 7.33 3.38
N GLY A 63 -4.99 8.60 3.26
CA GLY A 63 -5.88 9.73 3.53
C GLY A 63 -7.10 9.75 2.59
N THR A 64 -6.87 9.55 1.29
CA THR A 64 -7.95 9.44 0.30
C THR A 64 -8.80 8.19 0.51
N GLY A 65 -8.19 7.07 0.93
CA GLY A 65 -8.90 5.84 1.28
C GLY A 65 -9.83 6.02 2.48
N ILE A 66 -9.37 6.71 3.53
CA ILE A 66 -10.20 7.07 4.70
C ILE A 66 -11.37 7.96 4.27
N TYR A 67 -11.11 8.99 3.45
CA TYR A 67 -12.16 9.84 2.92
C TYR A 67 -13.22 9.03 2.16
N MET A 68 -12.80 8.17 1.23
CA MET A 68 -13.74 7.34 0.48
C MET A 68 -14.50 6.35 1.37
N PHE A 69 -13.83 5.75 2.37
CA PHE A 69 -14.46 4.87 3.34
C PHE A 69 -15.60 5.58 4.04
N ILE A 70 -15.37 6.78 4.60
CA ILE A 70 -16.39 7.54 5.32
C ILE A 70 -17.60 7.87 4.43
N ASN A 71 -17.37 8.14 3.14
CA ASN A 71 -18.44 8.50 2.20
C ASN A 71 -19.20 7.29 1.62
N ILE A 72 -18.58 6.11 1.55
CA ILE A 72 -19.17 4.92 0.91
C ILE A 72 -19.70 3.89 1.93
N PHE A 73 -19.17 3.86 3.16
CA PHE A 73 -19.47 2.79 4.11
C PHE A 73 -20.98 2.65 4.40
N GLY A 74 -21.70 3.76 4.43
CA GLY A 74 -23.14 3.78 4.65
C GLY A 74 -23.55 3.39 6.07
N GLU A 75 -24.86 3.24 6.29
CA GLU A 75 -25.42 2.82 7.58
C GLU A 75 -25.37 1.30 7.73
N ILE A 76 -25.23 0.82 8.96
CA ILE A 76 -25.31 -0.61 9.29
C ILE A 76 -26.79 -0.93 9.51
N GLY A 77 -27.31 -1.90 8.76
CA GLY A 77 -28.71 -2.32 8.86
C GLY A 77 -29.00 -3.10 10.14
N ALA A 78 -30.29 -3.35 10.41
CA ALA A 78 -30.73 -4.12 11.57
C ALA A 78 -30.15 -5.56 11.60
N ASP A 79 -29.92 -6.14 10.42
CA ASP A 79 -29.34 -7.47 10.24
C ASP A 79 -27.79 -7.46 10.26
N GLY A 80 -27.17 -6.30 10.51
CA GLY A 80 -25.73 -6.12 10.58
C GLY A 80 -25.09 -5.57 9.29
N MET A 81 -23.79 -5.79 9.13
CA MET A 81 -23.03 -5.30 7.98
C MET A 81 -23.27 -6.17 6.74
N SER A 82 -23.48 -5.53 5.60
CA SER A 82 -23.50 -6.19 4.29
C SER A 82 -22.13 -6.82 3.95
N SER A 83 -22.11 -7.81 3.05
CA SER A 83 -20.88 -8.38 2.49
C SER A 83 -19.91 -7.31 1.98
N PHE A 84 -20.45 -6.28 1.33
CA PHE A 84 -19.69 -5.12 0.87
C PHE A 84 -19.00 -4.38 2.03
N GLN A 85 -19.74 -4.05 3.10
CA GLN A 85 -19.21 -3.35 4.27
C GLN A 85 -18.15 -4.18 5.03
N ILE A 86 -18.35 -5.51 5.11
CA ILE A 86 -17.36 -6.42 5.72
C ILE A 86 -16.06 -6.40 4.92
N LEU A 87 -16.13 -6.61 3.60
CA LEU A 87 -14.95 -6.63 2.74
C LEU A 87 -14.26 -5.25 2.70
N LEU A 88 -15.04 -4.17 2.67
CA LEU A 88 -14.52 -2.81 2.75
C LEU A 88 -13.81 -2.55 4.10
N SER A 89 -14.33 -3.07 5.21
CA SER A 89 -13.68 -2.97 6.54
C SER A 89 -12.34 -3.71 6.57
N ILE A 90 -12.28 -4.93 6.03
CA ILE A 90 -11.05 -5.71 5.95
C ILE A 90 -10.02 -4.99 5.07
N LYS A 91 -10.46 -4.47 3.92
CA LYS A 91 -9.62 -3.66 3.02
C LYS A 91 -9.08 -2.42 3.73
N ALA A 92 -9.94 -1.69 4.44
CA ALA A 92 -9.57 -0.50 5.20
C ALA A 92 -8.59 -0.84 6.32
N PHE A 93 -8.78 -1.94 7.04
CA PHE A 93 -7.86 -2.41 8.07
C PHE A 93 -6.45 -2.64 7.51
N PHE A 94 -6.31 -3.35 6.39
CA PHE A 94 -5.00 -3.56 5.76
C PHE A 94 -4.39 -2.26 5.22
N GLY A 95 -5.20 -1.38 4.63
CA GLY A 95 -4.75 -0.07 4.18
C GLY A 95 -4.23 0.81 5.32
N LEU A 96 -4.96 0.85 6.44
CA LEU A 96 -4.56 1.58 7.64
C LEU A 96 -3.30 0.99 8.27
N TRP A 97 -3.15 -0.33 8.28
CA TRP A 97 -1.93 -0.97 8.76
C TRP A 97 -0.70 -0.59 7.92
N LEU A 98 -0.83 -0.60 6.58
CA LEU A 98 0.21 -0.11 5.68
C LEU A 98 0.52 1.37 5.96
N GLY A 99 -0.52 2.20 6.12
CA GLY A 99 -0.38 3.61 6.47
C GLY A 99 0.34 3.86 7.78
N PHE A 100 -0.02 3.14 8.84
CA PHE A 100 0.61 3.20 10.14
C PHE A 100 2.10 2.83 10.07
N ARG A 101 2.42 1.73 9.37
CA ARG A 101 3.80 1.34 9.08
C ARG A 101 4.55 2.44 8.32
N GLY A 102 3.97 2.96 7.25
CA GLY A 102 4.58 3.98 6.39
C GLY A 102 4.83 5.30 7.11
N PHE A 103 3.86 5.74 7.91
CA PHE A 103 3.95 6.91 8.76
C PHE A 103 5.10 6.75 9.76
N ASN A 104 5.13 5.64 10.51
CA ASN A 104 6.19 5.41 11.48
C ASN A 104 7.58 5.38 10.83
N GLN A 105 7.70 4.72 9.68
CA GLN A 105 8.95 4.68 8.93
C GLN A 105 9.41 6.08 8.48
N LYS A 106 8.48 6.96 8.07
CA LYS A 106 8.79 8.30 7.59
C LYS A 106 9.17 9.27 8.71
N PHE A 107 8.48 9.22 9.84
CA PHE A 107 8.60 10.21 10.91
C PHE A 107 9.49 9.77 12.08
N PHE A 108 9.57 8.46 12.37
CA PHE A 108 10.34 7.92 13.50
C PHE A 108 11.52 7.02 13.05
N GLY A 109 11.71 6.86 11.74
CA GLY A 109 12.77 6.02 11.17
C GLY A 109 12.42 4.52 11.14
N ILE A 110 13.33 3.72 10.57
CA ILE A 110 13.14 2.28 10.40
C ILE A 110 13.47 1.57 11.72
N ASN A 111 12.47 1.03 12.41
CA ASN A 111 12.70 0.01 13.44
C ASN A 111 13.16 -1.31 12.76
N PRO A 112 14.39 -1.78 12.99
CA PRO A 112 14.95 -2.96 12.33
C PRO A 112 14.26 -4.27 12.71
N TRP A 113 13.48 -4.33 13.79
CA TRP A 113 12.80 -5.56 14.21
C TRP A 113 11.41 -5.72 13.57
N VAL A 114 10.80 -4.62 13.11
CA VAL A 114 9.42 -4.61 12.58
C VAL A 114 9.39 -4.48 11.06
N PHE A 115 10.45 -3.94 10.42
CA PHE A 115 10.36 -3.45 9.04
C PHE A 115 11.43 -3.99 8.06
N LYS A 116 12.04 -5.16 8.31
CA LYS A 116 13.14 -5.68 7.45
C LYS A 116 12.74 -6.04 6.02
N SER A 117 11.48 -6.33 5.76
CA SER A 117 11.05 -6.87 4.46
C SER A 117 9.91 -6.07 3.83
N HIS A 118 10.03 -5.85 2.52
CA HIS A 118 8.96 -5.33 1.67
C HIS A 118 8.01 -6.43 1.15
N LEU A 119 8.28 -7.71 1.44
CA LEU A 119 7.43 -8.83 1.03
C LEU A 119 6.07 -8.78 1.71
N PHE A 120 6.03 -8.52 3.01
CA PHE A 120 4.77 -8.44 3.74
C PHE A 120 3.88 -7.27 3.26
N PRO A 121 4.38 -6.02 3.13
CA PRO A 121 3.61 -4.94 2.49
C PRO A 121 3.16 -5.28 1.07
N PHE A 122 3.99 -5.98 0.29
CA PHE A 122 3.64 -6.41 -1.05
C PHE A 122 2.46 -7.39 -1.06
N ILE A 123 2.49 -8.41 -0.20
CA ILE A 123 1.38 -9.36 -0.04
C ILE A 123 0.09 -8.63 0.37
N LEU A 124 0.17 -7.66 1.29
CA LEU A 124 -1.00 -6.87 1.67
C LEU A 124 -1.57 -6.05 0.50
N VAL A 125 -0.72 -5.46 -0.34
CA VAL A 125 -1.18 -4.76 -1.54
C VAL A 125 -1.91 -5.72 -2.49
N LEU A 126 -1.40 -6.93 -2.70
CA LEU A 126 -2.08 -7.94 -3.51
C LEU A 126 -3.45 -8.30 -2.92
N ILE A 127 -3.51 -8.56 -1.61
CA ILE A 127 -4.78 -8.83 -0.91
C ILE A 127 -5.77 -7.68 -1.09
N ILE A 128 -5.33 -6.42 -0.90
CA ILE A 128 -6.17 -5.23 -1.09
C ILE A 128 -6.71 -5.13 -2.52
N ILE A 129 -5.90 -5.46 -3.53
CA ILE A 129 -6.34 -5.47 -4.94
C ILE A 129 -7.43 -6.52 -5.14
N PHE A 130 -7.25 -7.75 -4.65
CA PHE A 130 -8.26 -8.81 -4.77
C PHE A 130 -9.54 -8.46 -4.01
N LEU A 131 -9.42 -7.94 -2.79
CA LEU A 131 -10.57 -7.45 -2.02
C LEU A 131 -11.32 -6.36 -2.79
N SER A 132 -10.61 -5.46 -3.46
CA SER A 132 -11.23 -4.40 -4.23
C SER A 132 -12.09 -4.90 -5.40
N GLN A 133 -11.79 -6.09 -5.94
CA GLN A 133 -12.63 -6.73 -6.96
C GLN A 133 -13.75 -7.55 -6.32
N ALA A 134 -13.43 -8.33 -5.29
CA ALA A 134 -14.37 -9.19 -4.58
C ALA A 134 -15.56 -8.41 -3.98
N MET A 135 -15.34 -7.16 -3.55
CA MET A 135 -16.40 -6.25 -3.07
C MET A 135 -17.57 -6.08 -4.05
N PHE A 136 -17.34 -6.26 -5.35
CA PHE A 136 -18.36 -6.08 -6.39
C PHE A 136 -18.87 -7.40 -7.00
N ILE A 137 -18.34 -8.53 -6.54
CA ILE A 137 -18.66 -9.88 -7.07
C ILE A 137 -19.58 -10.66 -6.10
N SER A 138 -19.91 -10.10 -4.94
CA SER A 138 -20.71 -10.80 -3.93
C SER A 138 -22.18 -10.99 -4.33
N PHE A 139 -22.57 -12.26 -4.45
CA PHE A 139 -23.94 -12.81 -4.48
C PHE A 139 -24.66 -12.65 -3.15
#